data_AF-A0A533QBQ2-F1
#
_entry.id   AF-A0A533QBQ2-F1
#
_cell.length_a   1.000
_cell.length_b   1.000
_cell.length_c   1.000
_cell.angle_alpha   90.00
_cell.angle_beta   90.00
_cell.angle_gamma   90.00
#
_symmetry.space_group_name_H-M   'P 1'
#
loop_
_entity.id
_entity.type
_entity.pdbx_description
1 polymer ?
#
loop_
_entity_poly.entity_id
_entity_poly.type
_entity_poly.pdbx_seq_one_letter_code
_entity_poly.pdbx_strand_id
1 'polypeptide(L)'
;MVHALYRLGFVYKKTTPVPGKANPQAQQEFLAQYQHLKETKLPSEKIFFIDGVHPHYNSPPAYSWIEKGTTKELPTNTGRERINLNGALDTETHEIILREDKSIHAQSTIDLLKELQRRKSSGI
;
A
#
# COMPACT_ATOMS: atom_id res chain seq x y z
N MET A 1 34.83 16.99 10.34
CA MET A 1 34.18 16.48 9.10
C MET A 1 32.78 17.05 8.92
N VAL A 2 31.89 16.93 9.92
CA VAL A 2 30.50 17.43 9.87
C VAL A 2 30.40 18.95 9.59
N HIS A 3 31.22 19.78 10.23
CA HIS A 3 31.22 21.24 9.99
C HIS A 3 31.66 21.65 8.57
N ALA A 4 32.52 20.87 7.92
CA ALA A 4 32.94 21.16 6.55
C ALA A 4 31.79 20.91 5.56
N LEU A 5 31.06 19.81 5.74
CA LEU A 5 29.89 19.46 4.92
C LEU A 5 28.77 20.48 5.06
N TYR A 6 28.47 20.92 6.28
CA TYR A 6 27.48 22.00 6.50
C TYR A 6 27.89 23.31 5.83
N ARG A 7 29.17 23.70 5.91
CA ARG A 7 29.68 24.91 5.21
C ARG A 7 29.61 24.80 3.69
N LEU A 8 29.67 23.58 3.15
CA LEU A 8 29.51 23.29 1.73
C LEU A 8 28.02 23.14 1.31
N GLY A 9 27.07 23.42 2.20
CA GLY A 9 25.63 23.36 1.92
C GLY A 9 25.01 21.96 2.01
N PHE A 10 25.75 20.95 2.49
CA PHE A 10 25.21 19.61 2.69
C PHE A 10 24.43 19.53 4.00
N VAL A 11 23.32 18.78 3.97
CA VAL A 11 22.46 18.54 5.13
C VAL A 11 22.44 17.07 5.49
N TYR A 12 22.42 16.76 6.79
CA TYR A 12 22.24 15.40 7.26
C TYR A 12 20.75 15.03 7.22
N LYS A 13 20.37 14.16 6.28
CA LYS A 13 18.99 13.68 6.12
C LYS A 13 18.98 12.20 5.73
N LYS A 14 17.88 11.51 6.06
CA LYS A 14 17.63 10.14 5.61
C LYS A 14 17.45 10.14 4.09
N THR A 15 18.01 9.14 3.40
CA THR A 15 17.78 8.93 1.97
C THR A 15 16.33 8.57 1.71
N THR A 16 15.79 9.04 0.58
CA THR A 16 14.43 8.70 0.14
C THR A 16 14.49 7.40 -0.66
N PRO A 17 13.79 6.34 -0.24
CA PRO A 17 13.73 5.12 -1.03
C PRO A 17 13.00 5.41 -2.35
N VAL A 18 13.57 4.96 -3.45
CA VAL A 18 12.91 4.92 -4.77
C VAL A 18 12.69 3.45 -5.10
N PRO A 19 11.50 3.03 -5.57
CA PRO A 19 11.27 1.65 -5.96
C PRO A 19 12.29 1.22 -7.02
N GLY A 20 12.97 0.09 -6.79
CA GLY A 20 14.07 -0.36 -7.67
C GLY A 20 13.65 -0.68 -9.12
N LYS A 21 12.34 -0.79 -9.38
CA LYS A 21 11.75 -0.99 -10.71
C LYS A 21 10.93 0.21 -11.19
N ALA A 22 11.05 1.36 -10.55
CA ALA A 22 10.31 2.56 -10.95
C ALA A 22 10.73 2.96 -12.38
N ASN A 23 9.73 3.07 -13.27
CA ASN A 23 9.91 3.57 -14.62
C ASN A 23 9.04 4.84 -14.78
N PRO A 24 9.66 6.04 -14.78
CA PRO A 24 8.93 7.30 -14.90
C PRO A 24 8.09 7.41 -16.18
N GLN A 25 8.59 6.88 -17.29
CA GLN A 25 7.88 6.92 -18.56
C GLN A 25 6.62 6.05 -18.51
N ALA A 26 6.74 4.80 -18.02
CA ALA A 26 5.59 3.91 -17.87
C ALA A 26 4.54 4.49 -16.91
N GLN A 27 4.97 5.23 -15.87
CA GLN A 27 4.06 5.92 -14.97
C GLN A 27 3.31 7.06 -15.69
N GLN A 28 3.99 7.84 -16.52
CA GLN A 28 3.34 8.90 -17.32
C GLN A 28 2.34 8.32 -18.34
N GLU A 29 2.70 7.22 -19.01
CA GLU A 29 1.82 6.51 -19.93
C GLU A 29 0.56 5.99 -19.22
N PHE A 30 0.72 5.39 -18.04
CA PHE A 30 -0.40 4.95 -17.20
C PHE A 30 -1.31 6.12 -16.80
N LEU A 31 -0.74 7.26 -16.38
CA LEU A 31 -1.54 8.43 -16.00
C LEU A 31 -2.40 8.94 -17.16
N ALA A 32 -1.85 9.00 -18.37
CA ALA A 32 -2.61 9.39 -19.56
C ALA A 32 -3.76 8.42 -19.85
N GLN A 33 -3.50 7.11 -19.79
CA GLN A 33 -4.53 6.07 -19.98
C GLN A 33 -5.62 6.14 -18.91
N TYR A 34 -5.24 6.33 -17.64
CA TYR A 34 -6.16 6.44 -16.52
C TYR A 34 -7.07 7.66 -16.63
N GLN A 35 -6.52 8.83 -17.00
CA GLN A 35 -7.32 10.03 -17.19
C GLN A 35 -8.32 9.87 -18.34
N HIS A 36 -7.86 9.31 -19.47
CA HIS A 36 -8.76 8.99 -20.57
C HIS A 36 -9.90 8.05 -20.12
N LEU A 37 -9.58 6.97 -19.40
CA LEU A 37 -10.58 6.05 -18.86
C LEU A 37 -11.60 6.75 -17.95
N LYS A 38 -11.15 7.67 -17.09
CA LYS A 38 -12.05 8.44 -16.22
C LYS A 38 -13.00 9.34 -17.01
N GLU A 39 -12.53 9.92 -18.11
CA GLU A 39 -13.33 10.83 -18.96
C GLU A 39 -14.32 10.06 -19.86
N THR A 40 -13.95 8.85 -20.32
CA THR A 40 -14.76 8.08 -21.28
C THR A 40 -15.72 7.08 -20.64
N LYS A 41 -15.56 6.76 -19.35
CA LYS A 41 -16.42 5.79 -18.68
C LYS A 41 -17.88 6.25 -18.65
N LEU A 42 -18.80 5.30 -18.64
CA LEU A 42 -20.22 5.61 -18.44
C LEU A 42 -20.48 6.04 -16.98
N PRO A 43 -21.52 6.84 -16.71
CA PRO A 43 -21.91 7.20 -15.34
C PRO A 43 -22.21 5.99 -14.45
N SER A 44 -22.64 4.88 -15.05
CA SER A 44 -22.90 3.61 -14.36
C SER A 44 -21.65 2.76 -14.16
N GLU A 45 -20.49 3.16 -14.66
CA GLU A 45 -19.22 2.45 -14.50
C GLU A 45 -18.41 3.01 -13.34
N LYS A 46 -17.76 2.10 -12.61
CA LYS A 46 -16.95 2.39 -11.43
C LYS A 46 -15.53 1.92 -11.71
N ILE A 47 -14.56 2.70 -11.25
CA ILE A 47 -13.14 2.35 -11.32
C ILE A 47 -12.68 2.04 -9.91
N PHE A 48 -12.09 0.87 -9.73
CA PHE A 48 -11.54 0.41 -8.47
C PHE A 48 -10.02 0.22 -8.58
N PHE A 49 -9.29 0.60 -7.54
CA PHE A 49 -7.92 0.13 -7.32
C PHE A 49 -7.95 -1.05 -6.37
N ILE A 50 -7.33 -2.17 -6.75
CA ILE A 50 -7.28 -3.38 -5.93
C ILE A 50 -5.86 -3.65 -5.46
N ASP A 51 -5.71 -4.13 -4.23
CA ASP A 51 -4.42 -4.56 -3.69
C ASP A 51 -4.59 -5.64 -2.62
N GLY A 52 -3.55 -6.46 -2.46
CA GLY A 52 -3.48 -7.50 -1.44
C GLY A 52 -2.44 -7.17 -0.38
N VAL A 53 -2.83 -7.20 0.90
CA VAL A 53 -1.94 -6.90 2.02
C VAL A 53 -1.89 -8.05 3.02
N HIS A 54 -0.70 -8.26 3.59
CA HIS A 54 -0.43 -9.19 4.68
C HIS A 54 0.01 -8.40 5.91
N PRO A 55 -0.93 -7.88 6.74
CA PRO A 55 -0.56 -7.12 7.91
C PRO A 55 0.30 -7.94 8.87
N HIS A 56 1.37 -7.32 9.37
CA HIS A 56 2.22 -7.94 10.38
C HIS A 56 1.64 -7.68 11.76
N TYR A 57 1.45 -8.76 12.53
CA TYR A 57 0.99 -8.67 13.91
C TYR A 57 2.08 -8.15 14.87
N ASN A 58 3.34 -8.38 14.52
CA ASN A 58 4.48 -7.98 15.36
C ASN A 58 4.88 -6.52 15.17
N SER A 59 5.17 -5.85 16.27
CA SER A 59 5.75 -4.51 16.25
C SER A 59 7.18 -4.57 15.69
N PRO A 60 7.51 -3.82 14.62
CA PRO A 60 8.87 -3.74 14.14
C PRO A 60 9.73 -2.92 15.14
N PRO A 61 11.00 -3.31 15.38
CA PRO A 61 11.93 -2.46 16.13
C PRO A 61 12.05 -1.08 15.46
N ALA A 62 12.00 -0.02 16.27
CA ALA A 62 12.12 1.37 15.82
C ALA A 62 13.17 2.12 16.63
N TYR A 63 13.53 3.33 16.18
CA TYR A 63 14.43 4.21 16.94
C TYR A 63 13.76 4.64 18.24
N SER A 64 14.45 4.41 19.35
CA SER A 64 14.00 4.77 20.70
C SER A 64 15.15 5.42 21.47
N TRP A 65 14.81 6.26 22.43
CA TRP A 65 15.77 6.76 23.41
C TRP A 65 16.05 5.65 24.42
N ILE A 66 17.28 5.10 24.38
CA ILE A 66 17.74 4.03 25.25
C ILE A 66 18.99 4.53 25.96
N GLU A 67 19.12 4.22 27.26
CA GLU A 67 20.27 4.63 28.05
C GLU A 67 21.56 4.03 27.49
N LYS A 68 22.63 4.83 27.46
CA LYS A 68 23.91 4.42 26.88
C LYS A 68 24.47 3.20 27.63
N GLY A 69 24.82 2.16 26.88
CA GLY A 69 25.34 0.91 27.44
C GLY A 69 24.24 -0.10 27.83
N THR A 70 22.97 0.23 27.60
CA THR A 70 21.84 -0.67 27.88
C THR A 70 21.16 -1.14 26.59
N THR A 71 20.58 -2.33 26.65
CA THR A 71 19.75 -2.89 25.58
C THR A 71 18.31 -2.94 26.06
N LYS A 72 17.37 -2.47 25.24
CA LYS A 72 15.94 -2.65 25.48
C LYS A 72 15.40 -3.71 24.53
N GLU A 73 14.96 -4.83 25.08
CA GLU A 73 14.35 -5.91 24.32
C GLU A 73 12.88 -5.57 23.98
N LEU A 74 12.47 -5.93 22.77
CA LEU A 74 11.09 -5.85 22.30
C LEU A 74 10.56 -7.28 22.17
N PRO A 75 9.60 -7.72 23.02
CA PRO A 75 9.05 -9.06 22.91
C PRO A 75 8.27 -9.20 21.59
N THR A 76 8.56 -10.25 20.84
CA THR A 76 7.85 -10.60 19.60
C THR A 76 6.83 -11.70 19.88
N ASN A 77 5.66 -11.63 19.26
CA ASN A 77 4.73 -12.75 19.28
C ASN A 77 5.27 -13.91 18.42
N THR A 78 5.09 -15.14 18.91
CA THR A 78 5.55 -16.38 18.26
C THR A 78 4.52 -16.96 17.28
N GLY A 79 3.30 -16.43 17.26
CA GLY A 79 2.24 -16.84 16.35
C GLY A 79 2.58 -16.54 14.89
N ARG A 80 2.36 -17.52 14.01
CA ARG A 80 2.47 -17.36 12.54
C ARG A 80 1.14 -17.05 11.86
N GLU A 81 0.11 -16.72 12.63
CA GLU A 81 -1.16 -16.30 12.06
C GLU A 81 -0.96 -15.00 11.28
N ARG A 82 -1.29 -15.07 9.99
CA ARG A 82 -1.26 -13.94 9.07
C ARG A 82 -2.68 -13.70 8.65
N ILE A 83 -3.12 -12.47 8.82
CA ILE A 83 -4.33 -11.99 8.16
C ILE A 83 -3.94 -11.69 6.71
N ASN A 84 -4.75 -12.12 5.76
CA ASN A 84 -4.57 -11.72 4.37
C ASN A 84 -5.82 -10.97 3.93
N LEU A 85 -5.64 -9.71 3.56
CA LEU A 85 -6.73 -8.83 3.15
C LEU A 85 -6.60 -8.56 1.67
N ASN A 86 -7.65 -8.85 0.92
CA ASN A 86 -7.81 -8.43 -0.46
C ASN A 86 -8.76 -7.23 -0.48
N GLY A 87 -8.25 -6.08 -0.92
CA GLY A 87 -8.94 -4.80 -0.85
C GLY A 87 -9.28 -4.23 -2.22
N ALA A 88 -10.38 -3.49 -2.30
CA ALA A 88 -10.73 -2.66 -3.44
C ALA A 88 -11.16 -1.27 -2.96
N LEU A 89 -10.55 -0.23 -3.51
CA LEU A 89 -10.86 1.18 -3.27
C LEU A 89 -11.65 1.74 -4.45
N ASP A 90 -12.87 2.22 -4.20
CA ASP A 90 -13.63 3.00 -5.18
C ASP A 90 -12.96 4.38 -5.36
N THR A 91 -12.61 4.72 -6.59
CA THR A 91 -11.89 5.97 -6.91
C THR A 91 -12.75 7.23 -6.86
N GLU A 92 -14.07 7.11 -6.75
CA GLU A 92 -15.02 8.22 -6.66
C GLU A 92 -15.51 8.42 -5.23
N THR A 93 -15.96 7.34 -4.58
CA THR A 93 -16.53 7.40 -3.23
C THR A 93 -15.48 7.28 -2.13
N HIS A 94 -14.31 6.74 -2.48
CA HIS A 94 -13.26 6.32 -1.53
C HIS A 94 -13.71 5.24 -0.54
N GLU A 95 -14.81 4.54 -0.83
CA GLU A 95 -15.20 3.36 -0.07
C GLU A 95 -14.17 2.24 -0.29
N ILE A 96 -13.80 1.57 0.80
CA ILE A 96 -12.90 0.42 0.77
C ILE A 96 -13.69 -0.84 1.08
N ILE A 97 -13.64 -1.78 0.14
CA ILE A 97 -14.21 -3.10 0.27
C ILE A 97 -13.07 -4.05 0.62
N LEU A 98 -13.15 -4.64 1.81
CA LEU A 98 -12.15 -5.58 2.32
C LEU A 98 -12.74 -6.99 2.36
N ARG A 99 -11.93 -7.95 1.92
CA ARG A 99 -12.21 -9.38 2.06
C ARG A 99 -11.02 -10.03 2.77
N GLU A 100 -11.29 -10.71 3.86
CA GLU A 100 -10.31 -11.60 4.48
C GLU A 100 -10.27 -12.92 3.74
N ASP A 101 -9.07 -13.33 3.36
CA ASP A 101 -8.80 -14.55 2.61
C ASP A 101 -7.75 -15.39 3.32
N LYS A 102 -7.86 -16.72 3.20
CA LYS A 102 -6.83 -17.63 3.72
C LYS A 102 -5.47 -17.43 3.03
N SER A 103 -5.50 -17.00 1.77
CA SER A 103 -4.34 -16.66 0.96
C SER A 103 -4.76 -15.76 -0.20
N ILE A 104 -3.86 -14.92 -0.68
CA ILE A 104 -4.10 -14.04 -1.82
C ILE A 104 -3.55 -14.71 -3.09
N HIS A 105 -4.46 -15.16 -3.94
CA HIS A 105 -4.16 -15.81 -5.22
C HIS A 105 -5.20 -15.42 -6.28
N ALA A 106 -5.09 -16.03 -7.47
CA ALA A 106 -6.01 -15.76 -8.58
C ALA A 106 -7.48 -15.99 -8.17
N GLN A 107 -7.78 -17.10 -7.50
CA GLN A 107 -9.16 -17.41 -7.09
C GLN A 107 -9.74 -16.41 -6.07
N SER A 108 -8.98 -15.98 -5.06
CA SER A 108 -9.45 -14.95 -4.12
C SER A 108 -9.67 -13.59 -4.80
N THR A 109 -8.90 -13.30 -5.85
CA THR A 109 -9.09 -12.10 -6.67
C THR A 109 -10.37 -12.19 -7.50
N ILE A 110 -10.65 -13.34 -8.11
CA ILE A 110 -11.91 -13.59 -8.84
C ILE A 110 -13.11 -13.41 -7.89
N ASP A 111 -13.02 -13.94 -6.68
CA ASP A 111 -14.09 -13.84 -5.70
C ASP A 111 -14.31 -12.39 -5.23
N LEU A 112 -13.23 -11.59 -5.07
CA LEU A 112 -13.34 -10.15 -4.84
C LEU A 112 -14.08 -9.46 -5.99
N LEU A 113 -13.72 -9.74 -7.25
CA LEU A 113 -14.39 -9.14 -8.41
C LEU A 113 -15.89 -9.49 -8.46
N LYS A 114 -16.26 -10.73 -8.09
CA LYS A 114 -17.67 -11.15 -7.97
C LYS A 114 -18.40 -10.40 -6.87
N GLU A 115 -17.74 -10.12 -5.75
CA GLU A 115 -18.30 -9.29 -4.67
C GLU A 115 -18.57 -7.86 -5.15
N LEU A 116 -17.59 -7.24 -5.84
CA LEU A 116 -17.76 -5.91 -6.42
C LEU A 116 -18.93 -5.86 -7.41
N GLN A 117 -19.05 -6.88 -8.28
CA GLN A 117 -20.14 -6.95 -9.25
C GLN A 117 -21.51 -7.07 -8.57
N ARG A 118 -21.62 -7.85 -7.49
CA ARG A 118 -22.86 -7.97 -6.71
C ARG A 118 -23.26 -6.65 -6.08
N ARG A 119 -22.32 -5.94 -5.45
CA ARG A 119 -22.59 -4.64 -4.81
C ARG A 119 -23.07 -3.59 -5.81
N LYS A 120 -22.41 -3.51 -6.98
CA LYS A 120 -22.85 -2.66 -8.09
C LYS A 120 -24.28 -2.98 -8.55
N SER A 121 -24.63 -4.27 -8.60
CA SER A 121 -25.97 -4.71 -9.01
C SER A 121 -27.06 -4.39 -7.98
N SER A 122 -26.67 -4.16 -6.73
CA SER A 122 -27.57 -3.81 -5.62
C SER A 122 -27.87 -2.31 -5.49
N GLY A 123 -27.34 -1.46 -6.40
CA GLY A 123 -27.69 -0.03 -6.44
C GLY A 123 -27.01 0.84 -5.39
N ILE A 124 -25.88 0.36 -4.82
CA ILE A 124 -24.91 1.18 -4.07
C ILE A 124 -23.77 1.53 -5.01
#